data_AF-A0AAT9I1B8-F1
#
_entry.id   AF-A0AAT9I1B8-F1
#
_cell.length_a   1.000
_cell.length_b   1.000
_cell.length_c   1.000
_cell.angle_alpha   90.00
_cell.angle_beta   90.00
_cell.angle_gamma   90.00
#
_symmetry.space_group_name_H-M   'P 1'
#
loop_
_entity.id
_entity.type
_entity.pdbx_description
1 polymer ?
#
loop_
_entity_poly.entity_id
_entity_poly.type
_entity_poly.pdbx_seq_one_letter_code
_entity_poly.pdbx_strand_id
1 'polypeptide(L)'
;MIKNTLPFILVFICSSCTLAQKKDSASTKNGRDSLFDYHFKILDSVVNANITDTIYYCCTQQIAFMEEKTKIESKSDGTLLGKLSFSKRDWEEWHKWYKEHYQK
;
A
#
# COMPACT_ATOMS: atom_id res chain seq x y z
N MET A 1 -32.27 37.24 33.34
CA MET A 1 -33.20 36.10 33.46
C MET A 1 -32.92 35.14 32.33
N ILE A 2 -32.31 34.00 32.66
CA ILE A 2 -31.94 32.93 31.74
C ILE A 2 -33.20 32.09 31.47
N LYS A 3 -33.54 31.86 30.20
CA LYS A 3 -34.47 30.79 29.81
C LYS A 3 -33.68 29.78 28.99
N ASN A 4 -33.29 28.70 29.68
CA ASN A 4 -32.93 27.43 29.09
C ASN A 4 -34.14 26.87 28.32
N THR A 5 -33.94 26.39 27.10
CA THR A 5 -34.45 25.06 26.72
C THR A 5 -33.69 24.53 25.51
N LEU A 6 -33.30 23.27 25.66
CA LEU A 6 -32.28 22.51 24.92
C LEU A 6 -32.70 22.13 23.47
N PRO A 7 -31.72 21.69 22.65
CA PRO A 7 -31.83 21.50 21.21
C PRO A 7 -32.54 20.19 20.84
N PHE A 8 -33.40 20.24 19.82
CA PHE A 8 -34.23 19.11 19.38
C PHE A 8 -34.10 18.87 17.87
N ILE A 9 -32.87 18.71 17.35
CA ILE A 9 -32.66 18.06 16.04
C ILE A 9 -31.45 17.13 16.16
N LEU A 10 -31.66 16.11 17.00
CA LEU A 10 -30.94 14.84 16.96
C LEU A 10 -31.60 13.98 15.87
N VAL A 11 -30.88 12.99 15.37
CA VAL A 11 -31.31 11.98 14.37
C VAL A 11 -31.01 12.37 12.91
N PHE A 12 -29.75 12.68 12.61
CA PHE A 12 -29.21 12.38 11.28
C PHE A 12 -28.84 10.90 11.24
N ILE A 13 -29.87 10.12 10.93
CA ILE A 13 -29.90 8.82 10.26
C ILE A 13 -28.51 8.22 10.04
N CYS A 14 -28.13 7.30 10.93
CA CYS A 14 -27.16 6.24 10.69
C CYS A 14 -27.66 5.37 9.53
N SER A 15 -27.45 5.82 8.30
CA SER A 15 -27.71 5.00 7.11
C SER A 15 -26.56 4.02 6.98
N SER A 16 -26.87 2.79 7.33
CA SER A 16 -25.98 1.64 7.34
C SER A 16 -25.53 1.31 5.92
N CYS A 17 -24.26 1.59 5.61
CA CYS A 17 -23.53 0.80 4.63
C CYS A 17 -22.60 -0.14 5.38
N THR A 18 -23.15 -1.24 5.91
CA THR A 18 -22.35 -2.44 6.13
C THR A 18 -21.97 -2.97 4.76
N LEU A 19 -20.87 -2.44 4.23
CA LEU A 19 -20.18 -3.05 3.11
C LEU A 19 -19.65 -4.39 3.63
N ALA A 20 -20.40 -5.46 3.38
CA ALA A 20 -19.92 -6.82 3.55
C ALA A 20 -18.75 -7.00 2.58
N GLN A 21 -17.53 -6.69 3.06
CA GLN A 21 -16.32 -7.12 2.40
C GLN A 21 -16.33 -8.64 2.44
N LYS A 22 -16.71 -9.22 1.30
CA LYS A 22 -16.45 -10.61 0.99
C LYS A 22 -14.92 -10.75 1.02
N LYS A 23 -14.38 -11.14 2.18
CA LYS A 23 -13.01 -11.60 2.29
C LYS A 23 -12.94 -12.87 1.44
N ASP A 24 -12.56 -12.72 0.19
CA ASP A 24 -12.01 -13.82 -0.58
C ASP A 24 -10.86 -14.34 0.26
N SER A 25 -11.10 -15.50 0.87
CA SER A 25 -10.09 -16.23 1.60
C SER A 25 -9.08 -16.70 0.57
N ALA A 26 -8.10 -15.84 0.29
CA ALA A 26 -6.88 -16.21 -0.40
C ALA A 26 -6.28 -17.35 0.41
N SER A 27 -6.50 -18.56 -0.10
CA SER A 27 -5.98 -19.81 0.42
C SER A 27 -4.50 -19.63 0.78
N THR A 28 -4.24 -19.50 2.07
CA THR A 28 -2.91 -19.52 2.69
C THR A 28 -2.32 -20.91 2.52
N LYS A 29 -1.82 -21.20 1.32
CA LYS A 29 -0.81 -22.24 1.13
C LYS A 29 0.55 -21.57 1.24
N ASN A 30 1.16 -21.77 2.41
CA ASN A 30 2.42 -21.20 2.90
C ASN A 30 2.27 -19.75 3.37
N GLY A 31 2.91 -19.38 4.48
CA GLY A 31 2.79 -18.08 5.17
C GLY A 31 3.30 -16.85 4.39
N ARG A 32 3.16 -16.85 3.07
CA ARG A 32 3.51 -15.77 2.17
C ARG A 32 2.32 -14.83 2.02
N ASP A 33 2.55 -13.55 2.29
CA ASP A 33 1.51 -12.52 2.19
C ASP A 33 1.16 -12.32 0.72
N SER A 34 -0.01 -12.80 0.30
CA SER A 34 -0.47 -12.72 -1.09
C SER A 34 -0.55 -11.28 -1.60
N LEU A 35 -0.80 -10.32 -0.71
CA LEU A 35 -0.87 -8.91 -1.06
C LEU A 35 0.54 -8.35 -1.30
N PHE A 36 1.51 -8.75 -0.47
CA PHE A 36 2.91 -8.40 -0.70
C PHE A 36 3.40 -8.90 -2.06
N ASP A 37 3.18 -10.18 -2.36
CA ASP A 37 3.61 -10.77 -3.62
C ASP A 37 3.01 -10.05 -4.83
N TYR A 38 1.76 -9.61 -4.73
CA TYR A 38 1.10 -8.85 -5.79
C TYR A 38 1.82 -7.51 -6.07
N HIS A 39 2.02 -6.68 -5.05
CA HIS A 39 2.69 -5.39 -5.21
C HIS A 39 4.16 -5.55 -5.64
N PHE A 40 4.86 -6.49 -5.02
CA PHE A 40 6.27 -6.75 -5.31
C PHE A 40 6.49 -7.22 -6.75
N LYS A 41 5.66 -8.14 -7.27
CA LYS A 41 5.76 -8.61 -8.67
C LYS A 41 5.50 -7.51 -9.70
N ILE A 42 4.63 -6.56 -9.40
CA ILE A 42 4.42 -5.41 -10.30
C ILE A 42 5.69 -4.58 -10.40
N LEU A 43 6.31 -4.24 -9.26
CA LEU A 43 7.57 -3.49 -9.26
C LEU A 43 8.68 -4.27 -9.97
N ASP A 44 8.78 -5.57 -9.72
CA ASP A 44 9.74 -6.45 -10.38
C ASP A 44 9.54 -6.48 -11.90
N SER A 45 8.29 -6.53 -12.36
CA SER A 45 7.96 -6.45 -13.79
C SER A 45 8.38 -5.13 -14.43
N VAL A 46 8.25 -4.00 -13.72
CA VAL A 46 8.69 -2.69 -14.21
C VAL A 46 10.22 -2.66 -14.36
N VAL A 47 10.94 -3.19 -13.38
CA VAL A 47 12.41 -3.27 -13.44
C VAL A 47 12.87 -4.18 -14.58
N ASN A 48 12.25 -5.36 -14.70
CA ASN A 48 12.60 -6.33 -15.74
C ASN A 48 12.35 -5.81 -17.16
N ALA A 49 11.40 -4.90 -17.34
CA ALA A 49 11.16 -4.26 -18.64
C ALA A 49 12.34 -3.38 -19.09
N ASN A 50 13.08 -2.76 -18.16
CA ASN A 50 14.19 -1.84 -18.44
C ASN A 50 15.35 -1.98 -17.43
N ILE A 51 15.96 -3.17 -17.34
CA ILE A 51 16.91 -3.53 -16.27
C ILE A 51 18.15 -2.64 -16.14
N THR A 52 18.49 -1.89 -17.19
CA THR A 52 19.63 -0.96 -17.24
C THR A 52 19.33 0.39 -16.61
N ASP A 53 18.05 0.72 -16.38
CA ASP A 53 17.65 2.00 -15.85
C ASP A 53 17.99 2.14 -14.36
N THR A 54 18.10 3.38 -13.91
CA THR A 54 18.36 3.73 -12.51
C THR A 54 17.09 4.17 -11.78
N ILE A 55 16.07 4.61 -12.52
CA ILE A 55 14.79 5.12 -12.02
C ILE A 55 13.67 4.43 -12.77
N TYR A 56 12.70 3.93 -12.02
CA TYR A 56 11.57 3.16 -12.54
C TYR A 56 10.26 3.83 -12.17
N TYR A 57 9.43 4.12 -13.17
CA TYR A 57 8.10 4.71 -12.96
C TYR A 57 7.07 3.62 -12.69
N CYS A 58 6.26 3.82 -11.65
CA CYS A 58 5.20 2.88 -11.28
C CYS A 58 4.02 3.60 -10.63
N CYS A 59 2.91 2.89 -10.51
CA CYS A 59 1.74 3.35 -9.79
C CYS A 59 2.08 3.63 -8.31
N THR A 60 1.59 4.75 -7.79
CA THR A 60 1.91 5.25 -6.45
C THR A 60 1.53 4.27 -5.35
N GLN A 61 0.44 3.51 -5.55
CA GLN A 61 -0.06 2.52 -4.60
C GLN A 61 0.96 1.42 -4.30
N GLN A 62 1.72 0.97 -5.30
CA GLN A 62 2.69 -0.10 -5.19
C GLN A 62 3.87 0.37 -4.35
N ILE A 63 4.38 1.56 -4.64
CA ILE A 63 5.49 2.17 -3.88
C ILE A 63 5.05 2.39 -2.43
N ALA A 64 3.90 3.03 -2.21
CA ALA A 64 3.38 3.30 -0.87
C ALA A 64 3.17 2.01 -0.05
N PHE A 65 2.62 0.96 -0.68
CA PHE A 65 2.46 -0.33 -0.01
C PHE A 65 3.80 -0.92 0.43
N MET A 66 4.83 -0.86 -0.43
CA MET A 66 6.15 -1.39 -0.09
C MET A 66 6.78 -0.59 1.06
N GLU A 67 6.72 0.74 1.03
CA GLU A 67 7.23 1.59 2.10
C GLU A 67 6.53 1.30 3.43
N GLU A 68 5.19 1.20 3.41
CA GLU A 68 4.40 0.91 4.60
C GLU A 68 4.74 -0.47 5.17
N LYS A 69 4.86 -1.49 4.31
CA LYS A 69 5.01 -2.88 4.73
C LYS A 69 6.43 -3.22 5.16
N THR A 70 7.44 -2.66 4.49
CA THR A 70 8.86 -2.94 4.77
C THR A 70 9.49 -1.94 5.72
N LYS A 71 8.87 -0.76 5.91
CA LYS A 71 9.44 0.41 6.60
C LYS A 71 10.73 0.94 5.94
N ILE A 72 10.95 0.61 4.66
CA ILE A 72 12.04 1.12 3.82
C ILE A 72 11.45 2.17 2.90
N GLU A 73 11.81 3.44 3.14
CA GLU A 73 11.36 4.57 2.33
C GLU A 73 12.17 4.68 1.02
N SER A 74 11.48 4.85 -0.11
CA SER A 74 12.11 5.19 -1.38
C SER A 74 12.68 6.61 -1.30
N LYS A 75 13.82 6.84 -1.95
CA LYS A 75 14.44 8.17 -1.99
C LYS A 75 13.93 9.06 -3.13
N SER A 76 12.94 8.61 -3.89
CA SER A 76 12.36 9.39 -4.97
C SER A 76 11.52 10.55 -4.45
N ASP A 77 11.44 11.60 -5.27
CA ASP A 77 10.61 12.76 -4.97
C ASP A 77 9.12 12.39 -5.02
N GLY A 78 8.40 12.81 -3.98
CA GLY A 78 6.96 12.64 -3.88
C GLY A 78 6.19 13.79 -4.53
N THR A 79 5.03 13.48 -5.09
CA THR A 79 4.02 14.48 -5.47
C THR A 79 2.90 14.51 -4.42
N LEU A 80 1.90 15.40 -4.60
CA LEU A 80 0.67 15.38 -3.80
C LEU A 80 -0.08 14.03 -3.87
N LEU A 81 0.16 13.23 -4.90
CA LEU A 81 -0.45 11.91 -5.10
C LEU A 81 0.45 10.76 -4.61
N GLY A 82 1.62 11.08 -4.02
CA GLY A 82 2.64 10.12 -3.62
C GLY A 82 3.81 10.03 -4.61
N LYS A 83 4.68 9.04 -4.41
CA LYS A 83 5.86 8.79 -5.22
C LYS A 83 5.47 8.05 -6.50
N LEU A 84 5.84 8.61 -7.65
CA LEU A 84 5.55 8.05 -8.99
C LEU A 84 6.70 7.21 -9.54
N SER A 85 7.83 7.15 -8.84
CA SER A 85 8.98 6.37 -9.23
C SER A 85 9.71 5.80 -8.02
N PHE A 86 10.58 4.83 -8.25
CA PHE A 86 11.52 4.32 -7.27
C PHE A 86 12.87 4.09 -7.96
N SER A 87 13.95 4.13 -7.21
CA SER A 87 15.28 3.87 -7.74
C SER A 87 15.61 2.38 -7.78
N LYS A 88 16.60 2.00 -8.59
CA LYS A 88 17.16 0.65 -8.57
C LYS A 88 17.57 0.21 -7.16
N ARG A 89 18.14 1.13 -6.39
CA ARG A 89 18.55 0.88 -5.01
C ARG A 89 17.35 0.55 -4.11
N ASP A 90 16.25 1.29 -4.24
CA ASP A 90 15.04 1.03 -3.44
C ASP A 90 14.50 -0.39 -3.73
N TRP A 91 14.50 -0.78 -5.01
CA TRP A 91 14.12 -2.13 -5.42
C TRP A 91 15.05 -3.21 -4.85
N GLU A 92 16.38 -3.00 -4.89
CA GLU A 92 17.35 -3.92 -4.30
C GLU A 92 17.12 -4.09 -2.78
N GLU A 93 16.83 -3.00 -2.07
CA GLU A 93 16.55 -3.02 -0.63
C GLU A 93 15.25 -3.80 -0.32
N TRP A 94 14.17 -3.58 -1.08
CA TRP A 94 12.95 -4.36 -0.94
C TRP A 94 13.13 -5.84 -1.32
N HIS A 95 13.94 -6.13 -2.33
CA HIS A 95 14.22 -7.50 -2.76
C HIS A 95 15.05 -8.26 -1.72
N LYS A 96 15.99 -7.57 -1.05
CA LYS A 96 16.70 -8.11 0.11
C LYS A 96 15.74 -8.42 1.25
N TRP A 97 14.86 -7.48 1.60
CA TRP A 97 13.86 -7.68 2.65
C TRP A 97 12.96 -8.89 2.34
N TYR A 98 12.52 -9.03 1.09
CA TYR A 98 11.70 -10.17 0.63
C TYR A 98 12.38 -11.52 0.86
N LYS A 99 13.66 -11.63 0.47
CA LYS A 99 14.47 -12.85 0.68
C LYS A 99 14.56 -13.22 2.15
N GLU A 100 14.82 -12.25 3.02
CA GLU A 100 14.99 -12.46 4.46
C GLU A 100 13.71 -12.91 5.20
N HIS A 101 12.52 -12.56 4.66
CA HIS A 101 11.23 -12.83 5.31
C HIS A 101 10.45 -13.98 4.67
N TYR A 102 10.66 -14.27 3.38
CA TYR A 102 9.83 -15.22 2.63
C TYR A 102 10.60 -16.32 1.88
N GLN A 103 11.94 -16.29 1.87
CA GLN A 103 12.78 -17.30 1.21
C GLN A 103 13.79 -17.96 2.18
N LYS A 104 13.53 -17.91 3.49
CA LYS A 104 14.30 -18.68 4.49
C LYS A 104 13.96 -20.17 4.44
#